data_AF-A0A6I9NC54-F1
#
_entry.id   AF-A0A6I9NC54-F1
#
_cell.length_a   1.000
_cell.length_b   1.000
_cell.length_c   1.000
_cell.angle_alpha   90.00
_cell.angle_beta   90.00
_cell.angle_gamma   90.00
#
_symmetry.space_group_name_H-M   'P 1'
#
loop_
_entity.id
_entity.type
_entity.pdbx_description
1 polymer ?
#
loop_
_entity_poly.entity_id
_entity_poly.type
_entity_poly.pdbx_seq_one_letter_code
_entity_poly.pdbx_strand_id
1 'polypeptide(L)'
;MLSEELGQAHQATAPVPLWFRYLVTYQEVDGTPGLTLGVLLALLYLIMKLLGLYGQWTSILKTVRVFLNGEHTGTAATRSQCSEAGDVCPICQGEYRDPRVLLCQHIFCDDCIALWFNREKSCPLCRTVITEKVYKWRDGATSPHLQIY
;
A
#
# COMPACT_ATOMS: atom_id res chain seq x y z
N MET A 1 1.00 -3.81 2.39
CA MET A 1 0.02 -2.95 1.68
C MET A 1 -1.28 -3.70 1.42
N LEU A 2 -1.38 -4.60 0.43
CA LEU A 2 -2.63 -5.33 0.14
C LEU A 2 -3.18 -6.15 1.33
N SER A 3 -2.31 -6.86 2.05
CA SER A 3 -2.68 -7.64 3.25
C SER A 3 -3.14 -6.76 4.42
N GLU A 4 -2.58 -5.57 4.54
CA GLU A 4 -2.89 -4.61 5.60
C GLU A 4 -4.23 -3.92 5.35
N GLU A 5 -4.45 -3.43 4.11
CA GLU A 5 -5.72 -2.86 3.68
C GLU A 5 -6.86 -3.90 3.79
N LEU A 6 -6.57 -5.16 3.46
CA LEU A 6 -7.52 -6.27 3.63
C LEU A 6 -7.83 -6.52 5.12
N GLY A 7 -6.82 -6.46 5.98
CA GLY A 7 -7.00 -6.57 7.43
C GLY A 7 -7.85 -5.45 8.01
N GLN A 8 -7.63 -4.20 7.56
CA GLN A 8 -8.44 -3.04 7.97
C GLN A 8 -9.89 -3.15 7.45
N ALA A 9 -10.08 -3.58 6.21
CA ALA A 9 -11.40 -3.82 5.64
C ALA A 9 -12.14 -4.95 6.39
N HIS A 10 -11.44 -6.01 6.77
CA HIS A 10 -11.98 -7.09 7.58
C HIS A 10 -12.38 -6.60 8.99
N GLN A 11 -11.51 -5.87 9.68
CA GLN A 11 -11.82 -5.32 11.01
C GLN A 11 -12.99 -4.32 10.95
N ALA A 12 -13.12 -3.56 9.86
CA ALA A 12 -14.25 -2.69 9.64
C ALA A 12 -15.54 -3.48 9.35
N THR A 13 -15.50 -4.60 8.62
CA THR A 13 -16.71 -5.33 8.23
C THR A 13 -17.19 -6.34 9.27
N ALA A 14 -16.30 -6.87 10.13
CA ALA A 14 -16.64 -7.90 11.11
C ALA A 14 -17.79 -7.53 12.07
N PRO A 15 -17.93 -6.29 12.58
CA PRO A 15 -19.05 -5.92 13.45
C PRO A 15 -20.38 -5.69 12.70
N VAL A 16 -20.35 -5.54 11.37
CA VAL A 16 -21.52 -5.17 10.56
C VAL A 16 -22.69 -6.15 10.71
N PRO A 17 -22.49 -7.48 10.62
CA PRO A 17 -23.59 -8.43 10.78
C PRO A 17 -24.22 -8.41 12.18
N LEU A 18 -23.40 -8.16 13.22
CA LEU A 18 -23.87 -8.07 14.61
C LEU A 18 -24.74 -6.84 14.84
N TRP A 19 -24.27 -5.65 14.43
CA TRP A 19 -25.03 -4.40 14.57
C TRP A 19 -26.27 -4.38 13.68
N PHE A 20 -26.16 -4.90 12.45
CA PHE A 20 -27.31 -5.02 11.56
C PHE A 20 -28.38 -5.93 12.16
N ARG A 21 -28.00 -7.11 12.66
CA ARG A 21 -28.94 -8.01 13.33
C ARG A 21 -29.55 -7.35 14.56
N TYR A 22 -28.76 -6.72 15.42
CA TYR A 22 -29.24 -6.02 16.61
C TYR A 22 -30.30 -4.95 16.27
N LEU A 23 -30.01 -4.07 15.29
CA LEU A 23 -30.92 -3.01 14.87
C LEU A 23 -32.21 -3.55 14.21
N VAL A 24 -32.11 -4.65 13.45
CA VAL A 24 -33.25 -5.25 12.74
C VAL A 24 -34.10 -6.17 13.63
N THR A 25 -33.52 -6.89 14.61
CA THR A 25 -34.30 -7.76 15.50
C THR A 25 -34.94 -7.02 16.69
N TYR A 26 -34.36 -5.90 17.13
CA TYR A 26 -34.99 -5.05 18.16
C TYR A 26 -36.30 -4.41 17.65
N GLN A 27 -36.42 -4.29 16.32
CA GLN A 27 -37.58 -3.79 15.60
C GLN A 27 -38.87 -4.61 15.79
N GLU A 28 -38.79 -5.87 16.26
CA GLU A 28 -39.97 -6.71 16.50
C GLU A 28 -40.57 -6.55 17.90
N VAL A 29 -39.87 -5.92 18.84
CA VAL A 29 -40.28 -5.87 20.26
C VAL A 29 -41.04 -4.58 20.62
N ASP A 30 -40.76 -3.46 19.96
CA ASP A 30 -41.41 -2.17 20.21
C ASP A 30 -42.36 -1.81 19.05
N GLY A 31 -43.57 -1.32 19.36
CA GLY A 31 -44.64 -1.05 18.38
C GLY A 31 -44.31 -0.02 17.27
N THR A 32 -45.34 0.56 16.64
CA THR A 32 -45.21 1.46 15.46
C THR A 32 -44.12 2.56 15.52
N PRO A 33 -43.79 3.22 16.67
CA PRO A 33 -42.68 4.17 16.73
C PRO A 33 -41.27 3.54 16.80
N GLY A 34 -41.14 2.30 17.26
CA GLY A 34 -39.88 1.55 17.27
C GLY A 34 -39.46 1.12 15.86
N LEU A 35 -40.45 0.80 15.02
CA LEU A 35 -40.26 0.43 13.62
C LEU A 35 -39.59 1.54 12.79
N THR A 36 -40.05 2.79 12.93
CA THR A 36 -39.53 3.91 12.11
C THR A 36 -38.14 4.35 12.55
N LEU A 37 -37.88 4.41 13.86
CA LEU A 37 -36.57 4.78 14.40
C LEU A 37 -35.50 3.71 14.11
N GLY A 38 -35.85 2.43 14.25
CA GLY A 38 -34.94 1.31 13.95
C GLY A 38 -34.50 1.27 12.49
N VAL A 39 -35.44 1.45 11.56
CA VAL A 39 -35.16 1.51 10.11
C VAL A 39 -34.25 2.70 9.78
N LEU A 40 -34.52 3.89 10.35
CA LEU A 40 -33.69 5.07 10.10
C LEU A 40 -32.25 4.87 10.59
N LEU A 41 -32.06 4.30 11.78
CA LEU A 41 -30.73 4.01 12.33
C LEU A 41 -29.99 2.93 11.52
N ALA A 42 -30.69 1.88 11.08
CA ALA A 42 -30.11 0.86 10.22
C ALA A 42 -29.66 1.42 8.87
N LEU A 43 -30.48 2.26 8.23
CA LEU A 43 -30.12 2.92 6.97
C LEU A 43 -28.92 3.87 7.15
N LEU A 44 -28.93 4.69 8.21
CA LEU A 44 -27.81 5.58 8.53
C LEU A 44 -26.50 4.79 8.76
N TYR A 45 -26.57 3.69 9.51
CA TYR A 45 -25.44 2.81 9.76
C TYR A 45 -24.88 2.20 8.46
N LEU A 46 -25.75 1.68 7.59
CA LEU A 46 -25.35 1.13 6.29
C LEU A 46 -24.71 2.19 5.40
N ILE A 47 -25.28 3.41 5.34
CA ILE A 47 -24.72 4.52 4.56
C ILE A 47 -23.32 4.88 5.06
N MET A 48 -23.12 5.06 6.37
CA MET A 48 -21.80 5.36 6.94
C MET A 48 -20.79 4.23 6.63
N LYS A 49 -21.21 2.96 6.68
CA LYS A 49 -20.34 1.83 6.31
C LYS A 49 -19.97 1.79 4.84
N LEU A 50 -20.92 2.04 3.94
CA LEU A 50 -20.68 2.07 2.51
C LEU A 50 -19.72 3.20 2.11
N LEU A 51 -19.85 4.38 2.74
CA LEU A 51 -18.92 5.49 2.54
C LEU A 51 -17.49 5.15 2.99
N GLY A 52 -17.34 4.49 4.15
CA GLY A 52 -16.04 4.02 4.63
C GLY A 52 -15.41 2.97 3.71
N LEU A 53 -16.19 1.98 3.26
CA LEU A 53 -15.74 0.95 2.31
C LEU A 53 -15.36 1.53 0.95
N TYR A 54 -16.10 2.52 0.44
CA TYR A 54 -15.77 3.19 -0.81
C TYR A 54 -14.42 3.92 -0.73
N GLY A 55 -14.15 4.61 0.38
CA GLY A 55 -12.84 5.22 0.63
C GLY A 55 -11.70 4.20 0.59
N GLN A 56 -11.85 3.10 1.34
CA GLN A 56 -10.89 1.99 1.37
C GLN A 56 -10.74 1.31 0.00
N TRP A 57 -11.80 1.16 -0.78
CA TRP A 57 -11.78 0.54 -2.10
C TRP A 57 -10.87 1.29 -3.08
N THR A 58 -10.93 2.63 -3.09
CA THR A 58 -10.04 3.43 -3.95
C THR A 58 -8.56 3.29 -3.56
N SER A 59 -8.27 3.15 -2.26
CA SER A 59 -6.92 2.85 -1.76
C SER A 59 -6.47 1.46 -2.20
N ILE A 60 -7.29 0.43 -1.98
CA ILE A 60 -7.01 -0.94 -2.43
C ILE A 60 -6.71 -0.97 -3.93
N LEU A 61 -7.53 -0.34 -4.77
CA LEU A 61 -7.30 -0.31 -6.22
C LEU A 61 -5.98 0.38 -6.60
N LYS A 62 -5.60 1.48 -5.93
CA LYS A 62 -4.29 2.12 -6.13
C LYS A 62 -3.16 1.16 -5.76
N THR A 63 -3.30 0.46 -4.65
CA THR A 63 -2.27 -0.47 -4.16
C THR A 63 -2.12 -1.72 -5.04
N VAL A 64 -3.24 -2.27 -5.51
CA VAL A 64 -3.29 -3.37 -6.47
C VAL A 64 -2.65 -2.95 -7.79
N ARG A 65 -2.93 -1.74 -8.29
CA ARG A 65 -2.31 -1.22 -9.52
C ARG A 65 -0.79 -1.11 -9.40
N VAL A 66 -0.28 -0.63 -8.27
CA VAL A 66 1.18 -0.56 -8.03
C VAL A 66 1.78 -1.97 -7.99
N PHE A 67 1.12 -2.91 -7.34
CA PHE A 67 1.59 -4.30 -7.26
C PHE A 67 1.58 -5.01 -8.63
N LEU A 68 0.53 -4.79 -9.44
CA LEU A 68 0.40 -5.37 -10.77
C LEU A 68 1.37 -4.76 -11.79
N ASN A 69 1.64 -3.45 -11.70
CA ASN A 69 2.50 -2.78 -12.67
C ASN A 69 3.98 -3.07 -12.48
N GLY A 70 4.40 -3.72 -11.38
CA GLY A 70 5.80 -3.99 -11.10
C GLY A 70 6.57 -2.70 -10.85
N GLU A 71 7.13 -2.55 -9.65
CA GLU A 71 7.89 -1.36 -9.35
C GLU A 71 9.30 -1.45 -9.92
N HIS A 72 9.46 -0.95 -11.14
CA HIS A 72 10.76 -0.85 -11.79
C HIS A 72 11.39 0.52 -11.45
N THR A 73 12.35 0.54 -10.52
CA THR A 73 13.11 1.74 -10.18
C THR A 73 14.17 2.02 -11.25
N GLY A 74 13.88 2.97 -12.13
CA GLY A 74 14.77 3.42 -13.20
C GLY A 74 14.52 2.73 -14.55
N THR A 75 15.10 3.29 -15.60
CA THR A 75 15.00 2.73 -16.96
C THR A 75 16.03 1.61 -17.15
N ALA A 76 15.68 0.61 -17.96
CA ALA A 76 16.63 -0.44 -18.34
C ALA A 76 17.85 0.20 -19.01
N ALA A 77 19.05 -0.07 -18.49
CA ALA A 77 20.28 0.42 -19.08
C ALA A 77 20.69 -0.47 -20.25
N THR A 78 21.23 0.13 -21.31
CA THR A 78 21.75 -0.63 -22.45
C THR A 78 23.10 -1.25 -22.08
N ARG A 79 23.46 -2.40 -22.68
CA ARG A 79 24.78 -3.04 -22.48
C ARG A 79 25.96 -2.08 -22.73
N SER A 80 25.83 -1.16 -23.68
CA SER A 80 26.84 -0.14 -23.96
C SER A 80 27.09 0.81 -22.78
N GLN A 81 26.03 1.18 -22.05
CA GLN A 81 26.15 2.04 -20.86
C GLN A 81 26.81 1.28 -19.70
N CYS A 82 26.59 -0.04 -19.62
CA CYS A 82 27.21 -0.89 -18.61
C CYS A 82 28.73 -1.01 -18.83
N SER A 83 29.16 -1.12 -20.10
CA SER A 83 30.59 -1.16 -20.45
C SER A 83 31.31 0.16 -20.17
N GLU A 84 30.64 1.30 -20.32
CA GLU A 84 31.21 2.61 -19.99
C GLU A 84 31.32 2.83 -18.47
N ALA A 85 30.43 2.21 -17.69
CA ALA A 85 30.40 2.28 -16.24
C ALA A 85 31.30 1.22 -15.54
N GLY A 86 32.08 0.43 -16.28
CA GLY A 86 33.03 -0.53 -15.75
C GLY A 86 32.52 -1.97 -15.54
N ASP A 87 31.42 -2.35 -16.19
CA ASP A 87 30.84 -3.72 -16.28
C ASP A 87 30.51 -4.46 -14.96
N VAL A 88 30.79 -3.83 -13.81
CA VAL A 88 30.60 -4.41 -12.49
C VAL A 88 29.69 -3.52 -11.66
N CYS A 89 28.69 -4.13 -11.01
CA CYS A 89 27.80 -3.40 -10.12
C CYS A 89 28.54 -2.98 -8.83
N PRO A 90 28.48 -1.70 -8.42
CA PRO A 90 29.19 -1.22 -7.23
C PRO A 90 28.59 -1.71 -5.90
N ILE A 91 27.38 -2.28 -5.89
CA ILE A 91 26.74 -2.83 -4.68
C ILE A 91 27.10 -4.29 -4.48
N CYS A 92 26.87 -5.16 -5.48
CA CYS A 92 27.16 -6.59 -5.37
C CYS A 92 28.57 -6.98 -5.83
N GLN A 93 29.30 -6.06 -6.47
CA GLN A 93 30.65 -6.27 -7.02
C GLN A 93 30.73 -7.43 -8.03
N GLY A 94 29.62 -7.76 -8.68
CA GLY A 94 29.52 -8.77 -9.73
C GLY A 94 28.98 -8.20 -11.04
N GLU A 95 28.80 -9.07 -12.03
CA GLU A 95 28.17 -8.71 -13.30
C GLU A 95 26.75 -8.17 -13.10
N TYR A 96 26.39 -7.20 -13.93
CA TYR A 96 25.05 -6.60 -13.89
C TYR A 96 23.96 -7.61 -14.23
N ARG A 97 23.03 -7.81 -13.29
CA ARG A 97 21.75 -8.53 -13.49
C ARG A 97 20.63 -7.50 -13.59
N ASP A 98 20.01 -7.42 -14.76
CA ASP A 98 18.99 -6.41 -15.09
C ASP A 98 19.44 -4.98 -14.75
N PRO A 99 20.46 -4.44 -15.45
CA PRO A 99 21.03 -3.14 -15.13
C PRO A 99 19.98 -2.03 -15.28
N ARG A 100 19.88 -1.19 -14.28
CA ARG A 100 19.03 0.00 -14.26
C ARG A 100 19.88 1.24 -14.15
N VAL A 101 19.58 2.22 -14.99
CA VAL A 101 20.18 3.55 -14.91
C VAL A 101 19.27 4.47 -14.10
N LEU A 102 19.87 5.10 -13.10
CA LEU A 102 19.20 6.10 -12.25
C LEU A 102 19.19 7.48 -12.92
N LEU A 103 18.37 8.40 -12.41
CA LEU A 103 18.30 9.80 -12.90
C LEU A 103 19.65 10.52 -12.81
N CYS A 104 20.50 10.12 -11.86
CA CYS A 104 21.87 10.62 -11.70
C CYS A 104 22.90 9.89 -12.57
N GLN A 105 22.45 9.11 -13.56
CA GLN A 105 23.25 8.34 -14.53
C GLN A 105 24.13 7.21 -13.95
N HIS A 106 23.93 6.85 -12.68
CA HIS A 106 24.60 5.69 -12.10
C HIS A 106 23.85 4.39 -12.38
N ILE A 107 24.59 3.30 -12.62
CA ILE A 107 24.06 2.00 -13.02
C ILE A 107 24.23 0.99 -11.88
N PHE A 108 23.17 0.23 -11.61
CA PHE A 108 23.14 -0.83 -10.59
C PHE A 108 22.29 -2.00 -11.08
N CYS A 109 22.44 -3.18 -10.48
CA CYS A 109 21.45 -4.25 -10.64
C CYS A 109 20.12 -3.83 -10.03
N ASP A 110 19.00 -4.23 -10.66
CA ASP A 110 17.65 -3.91 -10.18
C ASP A 110 17.43 -4.33 -8.72
N ASP A 111 17.78 -5.57 -8.37
CA ASP A 111 17.66 -6.09 -7.01
C ASP A 111 18.52 -5.29 -6.01
N CYS A 112 19.72 -4.89 -6.42
CA CYS A 112 20.67 -4.20 -5.55
C CYS A 112 20.16 -2.80 -5.20
N ILE A 113 19.67 -2.07 -6.21
CA ILE A 113 19.17 -0.71 -5.98
C ILE A 113 17.79 -0.73 -5.31
N ALA A 114 16.95 -1.72 -5.60
CA ALA A 114 15.69 -1.93 -4.90
C ALA A 114 15.91 -2.22 -3.41
N LEU A 115 16.91 -3.03 -3.06
CA LEU A 115 17.28 -3.29 -1.67
C LEU A 115 17.76 -2.01 -0.96
N TRP A 116 18.57 -1.21 -1.65
CA TRP A 116 19.08 0.05 -1.13
C TRP A 116 17.96 1.06 -0.85
N PHE A 117 17.02 1.23 -1.79
CA PHE A 117 15.88 2.13 -1.64
C PHE A 117 14.88 1.74 -0.55
N ASN A 118 14.96 0.52 -0.03
CA ASN A 118 14.20 0.14 1.16
C ASN A 118 14.70 0.84 2.43
N ARG A 119 15.97 1.28 2.46
CA ARG A 119 16.60 1.92 3.62
C ARG A 119 16.87 3.40 3.41
N GLU A 120 17.35 3.76 2.22
CA GLU A 120 17.88 5.10 1.95
C GLU A 120 17.33 5.65 0.62
N LYS A 121 17.06 6.96 0.52
CA LYS A 121 16.42 7.55 -0.70
C LYS A 121 17.39 7.99 -1.77
N SER A 122 18.67 7.88 -1.47
CA SER A 122 19.74 8.54 -2.21
C SER A 122 20.54 7.54 -3.03
N CYS A 123 21.19 8.01 -4.10
CA CYS A 123 22.14 7.19 -4.84
C CYS A 123 23.32 6.77 -3.92
N PRO A 124 23.73 5.49 -3.90
CA PRO A 124 24.89 5.04 -3.14
C PRO A 124 26.20 5.77 -3.50
N LEU A 125 26.32 6.24 -4.74
CA LEU A 125 27.54 6.88 -5.26
C LEU A 125 27.54 8.39 -5.06
N CYS A 126 26.48 9.09 -5.47
CA CYS A 126 26.46 10.55 -5.49
C CYS A 126 25.54 11.19 -4.44
N ARG A 127 24.81 10.38 -3.64
CA ARG A 127 23.84 10.84 -2.64
C ARG A 127 22.71 11.73 -3.16
N THR A 128 22.55 11.85 -4.48
CA THR A 128 21.39 12.51 -5.08
C THR A 128 20.13 11.75 -4.72
N VAL A 129 19.09 12.46 -4.25
CA VAL A 129 17.79 11.87 -3.94
C VAL A 129 17.11 11.48 -5.24
N ILE A 130 16.78 10.19 -5.38
CA ILE A 130 16.20 9.65 -6.62
C ILE A 130 14.70 9.41 -6.46
N THR A 131 14.28 9.00 -5.27
CA THR A 131 12.88 8.65 -5.00
C THR A 131 12.40 9.40 -3.75
N GLU A 132 11.34 10.19 -3.88
CA GLU A 132 10.71 10.86 -2.72
C GLU A 132 9.92 9.87 -1.85
N LYS A 133 9.41 8.80 -2.46
CA LYS A 133 8.63 7.73 -1.83
C LYS A 133 9.53 6.70 -1.17
N VAL A 134 9.70 6.79 0.15
CA VAL A 134 10.15 5.62 0.92
C VAL A 134 8.93 4.79 1.28
N TYR A 135 9.03 3.51 0.99
CA TYR A 135 8.09 2.52 1.46
C TYR A 135 8.26 2.32 2.97
N LYS A 136 7.67 3.23 3.75
CA LYS A 136 7.56 3.22 5.24
C LYS A 136 6.91 1.95 5.83
N TRP A 137 6.63 0.94 5.02
CA TRP A 137 6.01 -0.31 5.44
C TRP A 137 6.98 -1.49 5.40
N ARG A 138 8.17 -1.34 4.78
CA ARG A 138 9.17 -2.41 4.68
C ARG A 138 10.21 -2.39 5.81
N ASP A 139 10.16 -1.36 6.66
CA ASP A 139 10.94 -1.21 7.89
C ASP A 139 10.40 -2.07 9.05
N GLY A 140 9.28 -2.77 8.85
CA GLY A 140 8.64 -3.58 9.89
C GLY A 140 7.92 -2.73 10.94
N ALA A 141 7.78 -1.42 10.72
CA ALA A 141 6.98 -0.57 11.56
C ALA A 141 5.49 -0.85 11.30
N THR A 142 4.75 -1.19 12.35
CA THR A 142 3.28 -1.25 12.30
C THR A 142 2.78 0.14 11.93
N SER A 143 1.88 0.21 10.93
CA SER A 143 1.25 1.46 10.50
C SER A 143 0.75 2.29 11.69
N PRO A 144 0.86 3.63 11.65
CA PRO A 144 0.52 4.52 12.76
C PRO A 144 -0.97 4.57 13.08
N HIS A 145 -1.78 3.65 12.56
CA HIS A 145 -3.17 3.49 12.95
C HIS A 145 -3.24 3.04 14.41
N LEU A 146 -3.40 4.03 15.29
CA LEU A 146 -3.76 3.86 16.69
C LEU A 146 -5.03 2.99 16.76
N GLN A 147 -4.85 1.70 17.09
CA GLN A 147 -5.96 0.79 17.39
C GLN A 147 -6.51 1.17 18.76
N ILE A 148 -7.42 2.14 18.79
CA ILE A 148 -8.29 2.33 19.95
C ILE A 148 -9.35 1.23 19.85
N TYR A 149 -9.21 0.21 20.70
CA TYR A 149 -10.26 -0.75 21.03
C TYR A 149 -11.30 -0.10 21.94
#